data_AF-A0A938Y103-F1
#
_entry.id   AF-A0A938Y103-F1
#
_cell.length_a   1.000
_cell.length_b   1.000
_cell.length_c   1.000
_cell.angle_alpha   90.00
_cell.angle_beta   90.00
_cell.angle_gamma   90.00
#
_symmetry.space_group_name_H-M   'P 1'
#
loop_
_entity.id
_entity.type
_entity.pdbx_description
1 polymer ?
#
loop_
_entity_poly.entity_id
_entity_poly.type
_entity_poly.pdbx_seq_one_letter_code
_entity_poly.pdbx_strand_id
1 'polypeptide(L)' 'MEKTITLAGQQFNLATTYDGDSQYHVQLRNGEQVLHSFKIAAETEQDVIPAAMAHLQADLAMGNLQL' A
#
# COMPACT_ATOMS: atom_id res chain seq x y z
N MET A 1 -1.69 9.91 -4.88
CA MET A 1 -2.86 10.01 -3.98
C MET A 1 -2.54 9.44 -2.61
N GLU A 2 -3.24 9.85 -1.56
CA GLU A 2 -3.05 9.33 -0.20
C GLU A 2 -4.39 8.91 0.39
N LYS A 3 -4.40 7.78 1.11
CA LYS A 3 -5.61 7.25 1.74
C LYS A 3 -5.29 6.60 3.06
N THR A 4 -6.05 6.94 4.10
CA THR A 4 -5.98 6.24 5.38
C THR A 4 -6.66 4.88 5.26
N ILE A 5 -5.97 3.84 5.70
CA ILE A 5 -6.45 2.46 5.71
C ILE A 5 -6.33 1.88 7.13
N THR A 6 -7.12 0.86 7.42
CA THR A 6 -6.97 0.06 8.64
C THR A 6 -6.36 -1.29 8.29
N LEU A 7 -5.23 -1.62 8.90
CA LEU A 7 -4.53 -2.90 8.74
C LEU A 7 -4.26 -3.46 10.15
N ALA A 8 -4.60 -4.73 10.38
CA ALA A 8 -4.46 -5.37 11.70
C ALA A 8 -5.13 -4.63 12.89
N GLY A 9 -6.15 -3.79 12.62
CA GLY A 9 -6.80 -2.97 13.65
C GLY A 9 -6.11 -1.65 13.97
N GLN A 10 -4.99 -1.33 13.32
CA GLN A 10 -4.29 -0.05 13.42
C GLN A 10 -4.51 0.78 12.15
N GLN A 11 -4.49 2.11 12.28
CA GLN A 11 -4.63 3.04 11.16
C GLN A 11 -3.27 3.41 10.58
N PHE A 12 -3.18 3.40 9.25
CA PHE A 12 -1.98 3.76 8.51
C PHE A 12 -2.34 4.64 7.32
N ASN A 13 -1.35 5.36 6.80
CA ASN A 13 -1.48 6.15 5.60
C ASN A 13 -0.87 5.39 4.43
N LEU A 14 -1.68 5.12 3.41
CA LEU A 14 -1.23 4.54 2.16
C LEU A 14 -1.03 5.66 1.14
N ALA A 15 0.21 5.91 0.75
CA ALA A 15 0.56 6.88 -0.28
C ALA A 15 0.87 6.14 -1.58
N THR A 16 0.24 6.54 -2.69
CA THR A 16 0.47 5.94 -4.00
C THR A 16 0.88 7.00 -5.01
N THR A 17 1.87 6.69 -5.82
CA THR A 17 2.41 7.57 -6.88
C THR A 17 2.46 6.79 -8.18
N TYR A 18 1.96 7.37 -9.27
CA TYR A 18 2.05 6.75 -10.59
C TYR A 18 3.49 6.84 -11.11
N ASP A 19 4.13 5.70 -11.34
CA ASP A 19 5.53 5.57 -11.79
C ASP A 19 5.63 5.45 -13.33
N GLY A 20 4.49 5.42 -14.04
CA GLY A 20 4.42 5.14 -15.48
C GLY A 20 4.20 3.65 -15.78
N ASP A 21 3.95 3.31 -17.05
CA ASP A 21 3.78 1.91 -17.50
C ASP A 21 2.69 1.13 -16.74
N SER A 22 1.58 1.79 -16.39
CA SER A 22 0.51 1.21 -15.56
C SER A 22 0.99 0.69 -14.20
N GLN A 23 2.12 1.21 -13.70
CA GLN A 23 2.68 0.86 -12.40
C GLN A 23 2.57 2.02 -11.42
N TYR A 24 2.32 1.66 -10.17
CA TYR A 24 2.17 2.58 -9.06
C TYR A 24 3.12 2.17 -7.94
N HIS A 25 3.88 3.14 -7.45
CA HIS A 25 4.64 3.01 -6.22
C HIS A 25 3.69 3.21 -5.05
N VAL A 26 3.63 2.23 -4.14
CA VAL A 26 2.79 2.27 -2.95
C VAL A 26 3.68 2.29 -1.71
N GLN A 27 3.36 3.16 -0.76
CA GLN A 27 4.05 3.29 0.52
C GLN A 27 3.04 3.19 1.65
N LEU A 28 3.27 2.26 2.58
CA LEU A 28 2.57 2.20 3.85
C LEU A 28 3.34 3.07 4.85
N ARG A 29 2.67 4.05 5.44
CA ARG A 29 3.25 5.01 6.37
C ARG A 29 2.52 5.03 7.71
N ASN A 30 3.26 5.28 8.78
CA ASN A 30 2.74 5.64 10.09
C ASN A 30 3.25 7.04 10.44
N GLY A 31 2.39 8.05 10.24
CA GLY A 31 2.83 9.45 10.25
C GLY A 31 3.84 9.72 9.12
N GLU A 32 5.02 10.23 9.48
CA GLU A 32 6.11 10.53 8.54
C GLU A 32 6.99 9.31 8.21
N GLN A 33 6.88 8.23 8.99
CA GLN A 33 7.70 7.03 8.80
C GLN A 33 7.11 6.12 7.72
N VAL A 34 7.94 5.72 6.75
CA VAL A 34 7.61 4.66 5.78
C VAL A 34 7.92 3.31 6.42
N LEU A 35 6.90 2.47 6.57
CA LEU A 35 7.01 1.12 7.13
C LEU A 35 7.25 0.07 6.06
N HIS A 36 6.62 0.25 4.89
CA HIS A 36 6.74 -0.68 3.76
C HIS A 36 6.57 0.07 2.45
N SER A 37 7.24 -0.39 1.40
CA SER A 37 7.11 0.18 0.06
C SER A 37 7.23 -0.89 -1.00
N PHE A 38 6.34 -0.85 -2.00
CA PHE A 38 6.27 -1.85 -3.05
C PHE A 38 5.63 -1.27 -4.31
N LYS A 39 5.71 -2.00 -5.42
CA LYS A 39 5.09 -1.61 -6.69
C LYS A 39 3.87 -2.47 -6.99
N ILE A 40 2.86 -1.85 -7.59
CA ILE A 40 1.65 -2.53 -8.06
C ILE A 40 1.41 -2.13 -9.51
N ALA A 41 1.16 -3.13 -10.36
CA ALA A 41 0.58 -2.91 -11.67
C ALA A 41 -0.94 -2.80 -11.53
N ALA A 42 -1.53 -1.73 -12.06
CA ALA A 42 -2.96 -1.51 -12.08
C ALA A 42 -3.37 -0.80 -13.37
N GLU A 43 -4.45 -1.25 -13.99
CA GLU A 43 -4.95 -0.65 -15.24
C GLU A 43 -5.56 0.75 -14.98
N THR A 44 -6.16 0.94 -13.81
CA THR A 44 -6.70 2.23 -13.39
C THR A 44 -6.22 2.61 -11.99
N GLU A 45 -6.18 3.92 -11.71
CA GLU A 45 -5.82 4.43 -10.38
C GLU A 45 -6.80 3.92 -9.29
N GLN A 46 -8.05 3.64 -9.66
CA GLN A 46 -9.08 3.14 -8.74
C GLN A 46 -8.76 1.73 -8.22
N ASP A 47 -8.03 0.93 -9.00
CA ASP A 47 -7.68 -0.46 -8.67
C ASP A 47 -6.43 -0.57 -7.78
N VAL A 48 -5.64 0.52 -7.67
CA VAL A 48 -4.37 0.52 -6.93
C VAL A 48 -4.59 0.26 -5.45
N ILE A 49 -5.58 0.92 -4.83
CA ILE A 49 -5.86 0.77 -3.40
C ILE A 49 -6.33 -0.64 -3.04
N PRO A 50 -7.36 -1.22 -3.69
CA PRO A 50 -7.77 -2.58 -3.36
C PRO A 50 -6.65 -3.60 -3.59
N ALA A 51 -5.86 -3.46 -4.67
CA ALA A 51 -4.69 -4.30 -4.91
C ALA A 51 -3.62 -4.14 -3.82
N ALA A 52 -3.34 -2.90 -3.39
CA ALA A 52 -2.39 -2.61 -2.33
C ALA A 52 -2.81 -3.19 -0.99
N MET A 53 -4.10 -3.08 -0.65
CA MET A 53 -4.62 -3.66 0.57
C MET A 53 -4.49 -5.19 0.57
N ALA A 54 -4.82 -5.85 -0.53
CA ALA A 54 -4.67 -7.31 -0.66
C ALA A 54 -3.20 -7.73 -0.51
N HIS A 55 -2.29 -7.00 -1.14
CA HIS A 55 -0.85 -7.25 -1.04
C HIS A 55 -0.35 -7.11 0.41
N LEU A 56 -0.69 -6.00 1.08
CA LEU A 56 -0.30 -5.76 2.47
C LEU A 56 -0.88 -6.79 3.45
N GLN A 57 -2.13 -7.20 3.24
CA GLN A 57 -2.76 -8.25 4.06
C GLN A 57 -2.05 -9.60 3.86
N ALA A 58 -1.66 -9.92 2.63
CA ALA A 58 -0.92 -11.14 2.32
C ALA A 58 0.49 -11.11 2.95
N ASP A 59 1.20 -9.99 2.82
CA ASP A 59 2.53 -9.81 3.43
C ASP A 59 2.47 -9.90 4.95
N LEU A 60 1.44 -9.33 5.58
CA LEU A 60 1.22 -9.45 7.03
C LEU A 60 0.97 -10.91 7.43
N ALA A 61 0.11 -11.62 6.70
CA ALA A 61 -0.20 -13.02 6.97
C ALA A 61 1.01 -13.94 6.77
N MET A 62 1.90 -13.61 5.83
CA MET A 62 3.14 -14.33 5.57
C MET A 62 4.30 -13.93 6.51
N GLY A 63 4.12 -12.90 7.33
CA GLY A 63 5.17 -12.38 8.22
C GLY A 63 6.24 -11.54 7.52
N ASN A 64 6.02 -11.16 6.26
CA ASN A 64 6.88 -10.28 5.47
C ASN A 64 6.73 -8.81 5.87
N LEU A 65 5.59 -8.47 6.47
CA LEU A 65 5.30 -7.15 7.02
C LEU A 65 5.13 -7.26 8.53
N GLN A 66 5.93 -6.48 9.26
CA GLN A 66 5.85 -6.36 10.72
C GLN A 66 5.35 -4.94 11.03
N LEU A 67 4.22 -4.85 11.73
CA LEU A 67 3.52 -3.61 12.08
C LEU A 67 3.76 -3.21 13.54
#